data_AF-A0A517MYF8-F1
#
_entry.id   AF-A0A517MYF8-F1
#
_cell.length_a   1.000
_cell.length_b   1.000
_cell.length_c   1.000
_cell.angle_alpha   90.00
_cell.angle_beta   90.00
_cell.angle_gamma   90.00
#
_symmetry.space_group_name_H-M   'P 1'
#
loop_
_entity.id
_entity.type
_entity.pdbx_description
1 polymer ?
#
loop_
_entity_poly.entity_id
_entity_poly.type
_entity_poly.pdbx_seq_one_letter_code
_entity_poly.pdbx_strand_id
1 'polypeptide(L)'
;MKNKSTRLHRNAFTLVELLVVIAIIGVLVGLLLPAVQAAREAARRNQCKNNMRQLGIGILNYESTRGYLPPSALVDLSVTSTGNNGSWGVHGRILSYLEQDNLRDLVNIEAAWDDQQAISDVRIAVFQCPSDFNSNESRTFSDNRPTLWPTNYGFNFGTWFVFDPTTQEGGNGIFYPNSNLPLARVTDGTSNTLLCAEVKAWTPYTRNGGPATNDIPNTIAEAIAAVKSGADEKNTGHTEWPDGRVHHTGFTATMTPNTAVPYTMGGEEVDADYNSWQEGKNGSAGDPTYAMITSRSFHPGQVQVALLDGSVQSIADEIATEVWRAMATRDGGEIVPPL
;
A
#
# COMPACT_ATOMS: atom_id res chain seq x y z
N MET A 1 62.57 48.89 29.75
CA MET A 1 62.39 47.52 29.24
C MET A 1 61.77 47.59 27.84
N LYS A 2 62.45 47.12 26.79
CA LYS A 2 61.95 47.15 25.40
C LYS A 2 61.18 45.84 25.12
N ASN A 3 59.87 45.94 24.88
CA ASN A 3 59.03 44.81 24.49
C ASN A 3 59.35 44.39 23.05
N LYS A 4 59.93 43.20 22.85
CA LYS A 4 60.11 42.60 21.52
C LYS A 4 58.77 42.03 21.07
N SER A 5 58.11 42.69 20.12
CA SER A 5 56.96 42.13 19.40
C SER A 5 57.44 40.99 18.48
N THR A 6 57.15 39.75 18.86
CA THR A 6 57.33 38.58 17.99
C THR A 6 56.28 38.62 16.88
N ARG A 7 56.67 39.03 15.67
CA ARG A 7 55.82 38.88 14.48
C ARG A 7 55.61 37.39 14.21
N LEU A 8 54.41 36.90 14.50
CA LEU A 8 53.93 35.62 14.00
C LEU A 8 53.96 35.68 12.47
N HIS A 9 54.84 34.89 11.84
CA HIS A 9 54.84 34.72 10.40
C HIS A 9 53.52 34.04 10.03
N ARG A 10 52.61 34.79 9.39
CA ARG A 10 51.43 34.23 8.74
C ARG A 10 51.92 33.61 7.43
N ASN A 11 51.98 32.28 7.39
CA ASN A 11 52.24 31.56 6.15
C ASN A 11 51.12 31.90 5.16
N ALA A 12 51.47 32.50 4.03
CA ALA A 12 50.54 32.75 2.94
C ALA A 12 50.30 31.44 2.18
N PHE A 13 49.03 31.08 2.00
CA PHE A 13 48.64 29.87 1.32
C PHE A 13 48.80 30.03 -0.19
N THR A 14 49.43 29.06 -0.86
CA THR A 14 49.62 29.12 -2.31
C THR A 14 48.35 28.68 -3.05
N LEU A 15 48.15 29.22 -4.25
CA LEU A 15 47.02 28.84 -5.12
C LEU A 15 47.02 27.32 -5.43
N VAL A 16 48.21 26.71 -5.52
CA VAL A 16 48.37 25.26 -5.74
C VAL A 16 47.88 24.45 -4.54
N GLU A 17 48.23 24.84 -3.31
CA GLU A 17 47.77 24.15 -2.10
C GLU A 17 46.23 24.20 -1.99
N LEU A 18 45.61 25.32 -2.36
CA LEU A 18 44.15 25.44 -2.38
C LEU A 18 43.50 24.54 -3.42
N LEU A 19 44.04 24.52 -4.64
CA LEU A 19 43.56 23.66 -5.71
C LEU A 19 43.65 22.17 -5.35
N VAL A 20 44.77 21.74 -4.75
CA VAL A 20 44.95 20.34 -4.33
C VAL A 20 43.94 19.96 -3.26
N VAL A 21 43.71 20.81 -2.25
CA VAL A 21 42.74 20.52 -1.19
C VAL A 21 41.32 20.43 -1.75
N ILE A 22 40.92 21.36 -2.64
CA ILE A 22 39.61 21.32 -3.28
C ILE A 22 39.48 20.08 -4.18
N ALA A 23 40.53 19.69 -4.91
CA ALA A 23 40.52 18.48 -5.73
C ALA A 23 40.34 17.22 -4.87
N ILE A 24 41.05 17.11 -3.74
CA ILE A 24 40.90 15.98 -2.81
C ILE A 24 39.49 15.94 -2.21
N ILE A 25 38.96 17.07 -1.73
CA ILE A 25 37.59 17.15 -1.21
C ILE A 25 36.59 16.77 -2.29
N GLY A 26 36.77 17.27 -3.52
CA GLY A 26 35.92 16.94 -4.66
C GLY A 26 35.89 15.45 -4.97
N VAL A 27 37.05 14.78 -4.97
CA VAL A 27 37.15 13.32 -5.15
C VAL A 27 36.49 12.57 -3.98
N LEU A 28 36.76 12.96 -2.74
CA LEU A 28 36.16 12.32 -1.56
C LEU A 28 34.63 12.46 -1.56
N VAL A 29 34.10 13.66 -1.80
CA VAL A 29 32.65 13.91 -1.88
C VAL A 29 32.05 13.14 -3.06
N GLY A 30 32.72 13.12 -4.22
CA GLY A 30 32.28 12.38 -5.40
C GLY A 30 32.15 10.87 -5.16
N LEU A 31 33.03 10.29 -4.33
CA LEU A 31 32.98 8.88 -3.95
C LEU A 31 32.00 8.61 -2.79
N LEU A 32 31.84 9.55 -1.86
CA LEU A 32 31.00 9.37 -0.67
C LEU A 32 29.51 9.61 -0.92
N LEU A 33 29.15 10.53 -1.81
CA LEU A 33 27.74 10.89 -2.04
C LEU A 33 26.91 9.68 -2.55
N PRO A 34 27.34 8.91 -3.57
CA PRO A 34 26.59 7.74 -4.01
C PRO A 34 26.44 6.68 -2.90
N ALA A 35 27.52 6.48 -2.12
CA ALA A 35 27.52 5.51 -1.02
C ALA A 35 26.54 5.89 0.09
N VAL A 36 26.50 7.18 0.49
CA VAL A 36 25.56 7.66 1.50
C VAL A 36 24.11 7.52 1.05
N GLN A 37 23.81 7.78 -0.23
CA GLN A 37 22.44 7.61 -0.76
C GLN A 37 22.02 6.15 -0.79
N ALA A 38 22.91 5.25 -1.25
CA ALA A 38 22.66 3.82 -1.25
C ALA A 38 22.41 3.29 0.18
N ALA A 39 23.20 3.75 1.15
CA ALA A 39 23.02 3.38 2.56
C ALA A 39 21.69 3.89 3.13
N ARG A 40 21.29 5.14 2.83
CA ARG A 40 19.99 5.70 3.25
C ARG A 40 18.83 4.92 2.67
N GLU A 41 18.91 4.56 1.39
CA GLU A 41 17.87 3.79 0.73
C GLU A 41 17.76 2.36 1.30
N ALA A 42 18.90 1.73 1.61
CA ALA A 42 18.90 0.44 2.32
C ALA A 42 18.23 0.54 3.70
N ALA A 43 18.48 1.62 4.45
CA ALA A 43 17.84 1.84 5.74
C ALA A 43 16.32 2.03 5.60
N ARG A 44 15.87 2.84 4.62
CA ARG A 44 14.44 3.02 4.34
C ARG A 44 13.75 1.71 3.96
N ARG A 45 14.38 0.89 3.09
CA ARG A 45 13.90 -0.46 2.77
C ARG A 45 13.73 -1.34 4.00
N ASN A 46 14.73 -1.35 4.89
CA ASN A 46 14.66 -2.14 6.12
C ASN A 46 13.53 -1.65 7.03
N GLN A 47 13.27 -0.34 7.06
CA GLN A 47 12.12 0.21 7.79
C GLN A 47 10.79 -0.27 7.18
N CYS A 48 10.64 -0.28 5.86
CA CYS A 48 9.45 -0.84 5.20
C CYS A 48 9.23 -2.31 5.55
N LYS A 49 10.31 -3.12 5.52
CA LYS A 49 10.23 -4.52 5.93
C LYS A 49 9.76 -4.68 7.37
N ASN A 50 10.28 -3.85 8.28
CA ASN A 50 9.87 -3.87 9.68
C ASN A 50 8.43 -3.41 9.88
N ASN A 51 7.95 -2.44 9.10
CA ASN A 51 6.56 -2.00 9.14
C ASN A 51 5.61 -3.13 8.75
N MET A 52 5.85 -3.79 7.62
CA MET A 52 5.01 -4.92 7.20
C MET A 52 5.12 -6.12 8.13
N ARG A 53 6.29 -6.35 8.75
CA ARG A 53 6.42 -7.39 9.79
C ARG A 53 5.50 -7.09 10.98
N GLN A 54 5.41 -5.82 11.40
CA GLN A 54 4.48 -5.41 12.46
C GLN A 54 3.03 -5.59 12.01
N LEU A 55 2.68 -5.26 10.77
CA LEU A 55 1.35 -5.54 10.22
C LEU A 55 1.04 -7.05 10.23
N GLY A 56 1.98 -7.89 9.81
CA GLY A 56 1.83 -9.35 9.83
C GLY A 56 1.62 -9.92 11.22
N ILE A 57 2.40 -9.46 12.20
CA ILE A 57 2.21 -9.86 13.60
C ILE A 57 0.84 -9.35 14.11
N GLY A 58 0.45 -8.13 13.76
CA GLY A 58 -0.86 -7.57 14.13
C GLY A 58 -2.02 -8.39 13.59
N ILE A 59 -1.94 -8.84 12.35
CA ILE A 59 -2.94 -9.73 11.71
C ILE A 59 -2.99 -11.09 12.39
N LEU A 60 -1.84 -11.72 12.64
CA LEU A 60 -1.78 -13.03 13.31
C LEU A 60 -2.30 -12.96 14.75
N ASN A 61 -2.05 -11.87 15.47
CA ASN A 61 -2.64 -11.66 16.80
C ASN A 61 -4.16 -11.43 16.74
N TYR A 62 -4.65 -10.69 15.74
CA TYR A 62 -6.09 -10.58 15.48
C TYR A 62 -6.70 -11.96 15.24
N GLU A 63 -6.10 -12.75 14.36
CA GLU A 63 -6.61 -14.08 14.02
C GLU A 63 -6.57 -15.02 15.23
N SER A 64 -5.47 -15.04 15.99
CA SER A 64 -5.35 -15.89 17.18
C SER A 64 -6.40 -15.57 18.24
N THR A 65 -6.91 -14.34 18.30
CA THR A 65 -7.91 -13.92 19.29
C THR A 65 -9.35 -14.06 18.78
N ARG A 66 -9.57 -13.91 17.47
CA ARG A 66 -10.91 -13.93 16.85
C ARG A 66 -11.26 -15.27 16.20
N GLY A 67 -10.25 -16.07 15.84
CA GLY A 67 -10.38 -17.34 15.10
C GLY A 67 -10.53 -17.18 13.58
N TYR A 68 -10.35 -15.97 13.06
CA TYR A 68 -10.45 -15.64 11.64
C TYR A 68 -9.69 -14.35 11.29
N LEU A 69 -9.25 -14.22 10.04
CA LEU A 69 -8.63 -13.01 9.51
C LEU A 69 -9.62 -11.85 9.48
N PRO A 70 -9.18 -10.60 9.74
CA PRO A 70 -10.09 -9.46 9.76
C PRO A 70 -10.74 -9.25 8.40
N PRO A 71 -12.06 -9.01 8.33
CA PRO A 71 -12.71 -8.70 7.07
C PRO A 71 -12.21 -7.38 6.51
N SER A 72 -12.17 -7.28 5.17
CA SER A 72 -11.76 -6.03 4.54
C SER A 72 -12.77 -4.92 4.77
N ALA A 73 -14.05 -5.24 4.87
CA ALA A 73 -15.13 -4.36 5.29
C ALA A 73 -16.31 -5.22 5.77
N LEU A 74 -17.22 -4.62 6.52
CA LEU A 74 -18.56 -5.14 6.78
C LEU A 74 -19.52 -4.36 5.87
N VAL A 75 -20.13 -5.09 4.95
CA VAL A 75 -21.03 -4.55 3.94
C VAL A 75 -22.43 -5.06 4.24
N ASP A 76 -23.31 -4.15 4.64
CA ASP A 76 -24.74 -4.44 4.78
C ASP A 76 -25.51 -3.75 3.64
N LEU A 77 -26.13 -4.55 2.77
CA LEU A 77 -26.95 -4.03 1.66
C LEU A 77 -28.31 -3.48 2.11
N SER A 78 -28.73 -3.73 3.34
CA SER A 78 -29.94 -3.12 3.89
C SER A 78 -29.73 -1.65 4.33
N VAL A 79 -28.47 -1.23 4.52
CA VAL A 79 -28.10 0.11 4.98
C VAL A 79 -27.87 1.05 3.80
N THR A 80 -28.87 1.89 3.50
CA THR A 80 -28.82 2.84 2.38
C THR A 80 -28.46 4.28 2.77
N SER A 81 -28.37 4.56 4.07
CA SER A 81 -28.28 5.94 4.61
C SER A 81 -26.87 6.51 4.74
N THR A 82 -25.83 5.68 4.65
CA THR A 82 -24.43 6.13 4.83
C THR A 82 -23.67 6.03 3.51
N GLY A 83 -23.01 7.12 3.11
CA GLY A 83 -22.25 7.28 1.86
C GLY A 83 -21.03 6.34 1.67
N ASN A 84 -20.83 5.38 2.57
CA ASN A 84 -19.62 4.57 2.66
C ASN A 84 -19.87 3.12 3.15
N ASN A 85 -21.12 2.72 3.45
CA ASN A 85 -21.44 1.51 4.25
C ASN A 85 -20.71 1.44 5.61
N GLY A 86 -20.03 2.52 6.01
CA GLY A 86 -19.45 2.79 7.31
C GLY A 86 -18.37 1.84 7.85
N SER A 87 -18.04 0.73 7.19
CA SER A 87 -17.14 -0.22 7.82
C SER A 87 -15.67 0.20 7.76
N TRP A 88 -15.00 -0.09 8.86
CA TRP A 88 -13.56 -0.09 8.99
C TRP A 88 -12.90 -1.21 8.19
N GLY A 89 -11.78 -0.84 7.57
CA GLY A 89 -10.83 -1.71 6.91
C GLY A 89 -9.97 -2.52 7.85
N VAL A 90 -9.13 -3.36 7.24
CA VAL A 90 -8.16 -4.22 7.96
C VAL A 90 -7.28 -3.39 8.91
N HIS A 91 -6.71 -2.27 8.44
CA HIS A 91 -5.88 -1.36 9.23
C HIS A 91 -6.56 -0.92 10.53
N GLY A 92 -7.84 -0.55 10.46
CA GLY A 92 -8.64 -0.18 11.64
C GLY A 92 -8.89 -1.33 12.60
N ARG A 93 -9.18 -2.51 12.06
CA ARG A 93 -9.48 -3.71 12.85
C ARG A 93 -8.27 -4.22 13.62
N ILE A 94 -7.06 -3.88 13.18
CA ILE A 94 -5.82 -4.30 13.85
C ILE A 94 -5.18 -3.27 14.77
N LEU A 95 -5.80 -2.10 15.00
CA LEU A 95 -5.20 -1.02 15.81
C LEU A 95 -4.70 -1.47 17.20
N SER A 96 -5.48 -2.24 17.94
CA SER A 96 -5.06 -2.77 19.27
C SER A 96 -3.87 -3.74 19.19
N TYR A 97 -3.64 -4.36 18.04
CA TYR A 97 -2.49 -5.26 17.84
C TYR A 97 -1.26 -4.54 17.27
N LEU A 98 -1.34 -3.21 17.15
CA LEU A 98 -0.28 -2.30 16.68
C LEU A 98 0.04 -1.21 17.72
N GLU A 99 -0.23 -1.49 19.00
CA GLU A 99 -0.01 -0.54 20.11
C GLU A 99 -0.76 0.80 19.94
N GLN A 100 -1.89 0.78 19.21
CA GLN A 100 -2.77 1.94 19.03
C GLN A 100 -4.03 1.87 19.92
N ASP A 101 -3.93 1.28 21.12
CA ASP A 101 -5.08 1.11 22.04
C ASP A 101 -5.75 2.45 22.38
N ASN A 102 -4.95 3.51 22.61
CA ASN A 102 -5.48 4.85 22.89
C ASN A 102 -6.37 5.37 21.75
N LEU A 103 -6.01 5.12 20.49
CA LEU A 103 -6.84 5.50 19.35
C LEU A 103 -8.05 4.58 19.23
N ARG A 104 -7.83 3.27 19.42
CA ARG A 104 -8.87 2.24 19.32
C ARG A 104 -10.00 2.46 20.33
N ASP A 105 -9.72 2.93 21.53
CA ASP A 105 -10.71 3.21 22.57
C ASP A 105 -11.59 4.44 22.24
N LEU A 106 -11.13 5.32 21.36
CA LEU A 106 -11.85 6.52 20.93
C LEU A 106 -12.78 6.29 19.74
N VAL A 107 -12.73 5.11 19.13
CA VAL A 107 -13.46 4.80 17.90
C VAL A 107 -14.36 3.58 18.05
N ASN A 108 -15.48 3.60 17.34
CA ASN A 108 -16.39 2.48 17.19
C ASN A 108 -16.16 1.78 15.84
N ILE A 109 -15.59 0.57 15.88
CA ILE A 109 -15.27 -0.23 14.68
C ILE A 109 -16.53 -0.74 13.95
N GLU A 110 -17.67 -0.74 14.63
CA GLU A 110 -18.97 -1.18 14.10
C GLU A 110 -19.78 -0.03 13.49
N ALA A 111 -19.23 1.19 13.48
CA ALA A 111 -19.85 2.38 12.90
C ALA A 111 -18.94 3.02 11.85
N ALA A 112 -19.56 3.87 11.02
CA ALA A 112 -18.93 4.72 10.01
C ALA A 112 -17.62 5.35 10.49
N TRP A 113 -16.49 5.00 9.85
CA TRP A 113 -15.20 5.63 10.16
C TRP A 113 -15.19 7.12 9.76
N ASP A 114 -15.94 7.48 8.72
CA ASP A 114 -15.96 8.81 8.13
C ASP A 114 -16.77 9.85 8.93
N ASP A 115 -17.51 9.40 9.94
CA ASP A 115 -18.19 10.27 10.92
C ASP A 115 -17.38 10.42 12.24
N GLN A 116 -16.23 9.75 12.36
CA GLN A 116 -15.49 9.66 13.61
C GLN A 116 -14.28 10.58 13.64
N GLN A 117 -14.45 11.79 14.18
CA GLN A 117 -13.39 12.82 14.23
C GLN A 117 -12.17 12.44 15.07
N ALA A 118 -12.23 11.40 15.89
CA ALA A 118 -11.10 10.92 16.69
C ALA A 118 -9.90 10.48 15.85
N ILE A 119 -10.10 10.08 14.58
CA ILE A 119 -9.00 9.72 13.66
C ILE A 119 -8.49 10.89 12.82
N SER A 120 -9.11 12.07 12.94
CA SER A 120 -8.73 13.22 12.11
C SER A 120 -7.30 13.65 12.43
N ASP A 121 -6.49 13.77 11.38
CA ASP A 121 -5.07 14.13 11.42
C ASP A 121 -4.20 13.16 12.24
N VAL A 122 -4.68 11.93 12.48
CA VAL A 122 -3.89 10.91 13.16
C VAL A 122 -2.98 10.19 12.17
N ARG A 123 -1.68 10.28 12.40
CA ARG A 123 -0.63 9.66 11.58
C ARG A 123 -0.08 8.42 12.27
N ILE A 124 -0.33 7.24 11.70
CA ILE A 124 0.18 5.96 12.19
C ILE A 124 1.43 5.59 11.39
N ALA A 125 2.60 5.72 12.02
CA ALA A 125 3.90 5.57 11.34
C ALA A 125 4.09 4.20 10.67
N VAL A 126 3.54 3.12 11.24
CA VAL A 126 3.66 1.76 10.70
C VAL A 126 2.92 1.58 9.36
N PHE A 127 2.01 2.49 9.00
CA PHE A 127 1.29 2.44 7.73
C PHE A 127 2.05 3.09 6.57
N GLN A 128 3.19 3.74 6.83
CA GLN A 128 3.83 4.60 5.85
C GLN A 128 5.23 4.16 5.45
N CYS A 129 5.50 4.27 4.16
CA CYS A 129 6.81 4.03 3.58
C CYS A 129 7.65 5.31 3.64
N PRO A 130 8.82 5.32 4.31
CA PRO A 130 9.68 6.50 4.36
C PRO A 130 10.29 6.88 3.00
N SER A 131 10.20 6.02 1.98
CA SER A 131 10.62 6.33 0.60
C SER A 131 9.51 6.97 -0.24
N ASP A 132 8.24 6.91 0.17
CA ASP A 132 7.15 7.58 -0.53
C ASP A 132 6.96 9.00 0.02
N PHE A 133 7.35 10.00 -0.77
CA PHE A 133 7.20 11.40 -0.38
C PHE A 133 5.72 11.81 -0.23
N ASN A 134 4.84 11.26 -1.08
CA ASN A 134 3.41 11.58 -1.10
C ASN A 134 2.69 11.04 0.14
N SER A 135 3.29 10.12 0.89
CA SER A 135 2.80 9.70 2.21
C SER A 135 2.78 10.84 3.25
N ASN A 136 3.46 11.95 2.97
CA ASN A 136 3.43 13.17 3.78
C ASN A 136 2.35 14.17 3.35
N GLU A 137 1.46 13.79 2.42
CA GLU A 137 0.34 14.61 2.00
C GLU A 137 -0.97 14.03 2.56
N SER A 138 -1.57 14.76 3.50
CA SER A 138 -2.87 14.40 4.07
C SER A 138 -4.01 14.65 3.09
N ARG A 139 -5.00 13.76 3.07
CA ARG A 139 -6.25 14.00 2.37
C ARG A 139 -7.23 14.75 3.26
N THR A 140 -7.67 15.90 2.78
CA THR A 140 -8.73 16.71 3.40
C THR A 140 -10.02 16.57 2.62
N PHE A 141 -11.14 16.77 3.32
CA PHE A 141 -12.47 16.62 2.76
C PHE A 141 -13.25 17.93 2.90
N SER A 142 -14.09 18.23 1.90
CA SER A 142 -14.94 19.42 1.92
C SER A 142 -16.25 19.20 2.68
N ASP A 143 -16.66 17.95 2.83
CA ASP A 143 -17.63 17.50 3.82
C ASP A 143 -16.91 17.18 5.14
N ASN A 144 -17.62 17.27 6.27
CA ASN A 144 -17.09 17.25 7.64
C ASN A 144 -16.50 15.88 8.08
N ARG A 145 -15.83 15.17 7.18
CA ARG A 145 -15.10 13.92 7.39
C ARG A 145 -13.71 14.19 7.98
N PRO A 146 -13.12 13.22 8.70
CA PRO A 146 -11.79 13.38 9.28
C PRO A 146 -10.73 13.54 8.19
N THR A 147 -9.74 14.41 8.44
CA THR A 147 -8.51 14.48 7.62
C THR A 147 -7.71 13.19 7.82
N LEU A 148 -7.25 12.57 6.73
CA LEU A 148 -6.55 11.28 6.79
C LEU A 148 -5.16 11.32 6.18
N TRP A 149 -4.31 10.41 6.66
CA TRP A 149 -2.97 10.18 6.12
C TRP A 149 -2.94 8.90 5.27
N PRO A 150 -2.17 8.86 4.17
CA PRO A 150 -2.10 7.68 3.31
C PRO A 150 -1.49 6.46 3.99
N THR A 151 -1.80 5.28 3.44
CA THR A 151 -1.10 4.02 3.70
C THR A 151 -0.25 3.64 2.48
N ASN A 152 0.84 2.92 2.74
CA ASN A 152 1.75 2.38 1.71
C ASN A 152 1.81 0.86 1.72
N TYR A 153 0.94 0.21 2.50
CA TYR A 153 0.90 -1.24 2.61
C TYR A 153 -0.52 -1.72 2.34
N GLY A 154 -0.76 -2.26 1.15
CA GLY A 154 -2.04 -2.82 0.75
C GLY A 154 -2.14 -4.28 1.15
N PHE A 155 -3.32 -4.72 1.56
CA PHE A 155 -3.61 -6.12 1.89
C PHE A 155 -4.02 -6.93 0.65
N ASN A 156 -3.81 -8.24 0.67
CA ASN A 156 -4.05 -9.12 -0.49
C ASN A 156 -5.56 -9.39 -0.73
N PHE A 157 -6.12 -8.80 -1.79
CA PHE A 157 -7.51 -9.01 -2.23
C PHE A 157 -7.63 -10.06 -3.36
N GLY A 158 -6.53 -10.76 -3.67
CA GLY A 158 -6.51 -11.83 -4.66
C GLY A 158 -6.08 -11.34 -6.04
N THR A 159 -6.54 -12.03 -7.08
CA THR A 159 -5.99 -11.84 -8.43
C THR A 159 -6.76 -10.87 -9.29
N TRP A 160 -8.09 -10.74 -9.17
CA TRP A 160 -8.90 -9.88 -10.05
C TRP A 160 -10.31 -9.65 -9.49
N PHE A 161 -11.11 -10.72 -9.39
CA PHE A 161 -12.42 -10.69 -8.75
C PHE A 161 -12.25 -10.49 -7.24
N VAL A 162 -12.92 -9.50 -6.67
CA VAL A 162 -12.80 -9.10 -5.27
C VAL A 162 -14.04 -9.50 -4.47
N PHE A 163 -15.22 -9.12 -4.95
CA PHE A 163 -16.46 -9.30 -4.20
C PHE A 163 -17.69 -9.13 -5.09
N ASP A 164 -18.66 -10.02 -4.95
CA ASP A 164 -20.02 -9.82 -5.46
C ASP A 164 -20.95 -9.47 -4.29
N PRO A 165 -21.40 -8.23 -4.17
CA PRO A 165 -22.30 -7.81 -3.10
C PRO A 165 -23.68 -8.48 -3.16
N THR A 166 -24.14 -8.92 -4.33
CA THR A 166 -25.45 -9.60 -4.48
C THR A 166 -25.42 -10.99 -3.88
N THR A 167 -24.37 -11.77 -4.21
CA THR A 167 -24.22 -13.15 -3.73
C THR A 167 -23.46 -13.24 -2.40
N GLN A 168 -22.79 -12.14 -2.00
CA GLN A 168 -21.81 -12.07 -0.91
C GLN A 168 -20.59 -12.98 -1.12
N GLU A 169 -20.32 -13.36 -2.36
CA GLU A 169 -19.16 -14.16 -2.72
C GLU A 169 -17.90 -13.29 -2.72
N GLY A 170 -16.85 -13.78 -2.03
CA GLY A 170 -15.53 -13.16 -2.06
C GLY A 170 -14.64 -13.73 -3.15
N GLY A 171 -13.68 -12.92 -3.59
CA GLY A 171 -12.58 -13.31 -4.49
C GLY A 171 -11.71 -14.43 -3.94
N ASN A 172 -10.59 -14.72 -4.62
CA ASN A 172 -9.64 -15.78 -4.22
C ASN A 172 -8.52 -15.32 -3.27
N GLY A 173 -8.47 -14.02 -2.93
CA GLY A 173 -7.56 -13.48 -1.94
C GLY A 173 -7.92 -13.84 -0.50
N ILE A 174 -7.09 -13.42 0.45
CA ILE A 174 -7.33 -13.65 1.88
C ILE A 174 -8.13 -12.53 2.56
N PHE A 175 -8.28 -11.37 1.91
CA PHE A 175 -9.11 -10.26 2.38
C PHE A 175 -10.20 -9.91 1.37
N TYR A 176 -11.44 -9.88 1.85
CA TYR A 176 -12.61 -9.42 1.10
C TYR A 176 -13.73 -9.03 2.10
N PRO A 177 -14.76 -8.31 1.64
CA PRO A 177 -15.86 -7.87 2.49
C PRO A 177 -16.61 -9.04 3.13
N ASN A 178 -17.09 -8.85 4.36
CA ASN A 178 -17.85 -9.81 5.16
C ASN A 178 -17.16 -11.16 5.41
N SER A 179 -15.86 -11.26 5.14
CA SER A 179 -15.12 -12.50 5.34
C SER A 179 -15.04 -12.89 6.82
N ASN A 180 -15.12 -14.20 7.03
CA ASN A 180 -14.82 -14.87 8.29
C ASN A 180 -13.89 -16.05 7.95
N LEU A 181 -12.71 -15.71 7.44
CA LEU A 181 -11.76 -16.66 6.86
C LEU A 181 -10.76 -17.15 7.94
N PRO A 182 -10.88 -18.37 8.47
CA PRO A 182 -9.89 -18.92 9.41
C PRO A 182 -8.61 -19.30 8.66
N LEU A 183 -7.44 -19.26 9.33
CA LEU A 183 -6.16 -19.63 8.71
C LEU A 183 -6.18 -21.04 8.10
N ALA A 184 -6.95 -21.97 8.67
CA ALA A 184 -7.11 -23.32 8.16
C ALA A 184 -7.69 -23.39 6.72
N ARG A 185 -8.28 -22.31 6.22
CA ARG A 185 -8.80 -22.22 4.84
C ARG A 185 -7.77 -21.69 3.84
N VAL A 186 -6.58 -21.32 4.29
CA VAL A 186 -5.45 -20.96 3.43
C VAL A 186 -4.64 -22.22 3.13
N THR A 187 -5.15 -23.05 2.22
CA THR A 187 -4.59 -24.37 1.93
C THR A 187 -3.32 -24.34 1.10
N ASP A 188 -3.02 -23.21 0.43
CA ASP A 188 -1.79 -23.02 -0.34
C ASP A 188 -0.56 -22.79 0.57
N GLY A 189 -0.81 -22.59 1.87
CA GLY A 189 0.20 -22.45 2.92
C GLY A 189 0.47 -20.99 3.27
N THR A 190 0.50 -20.70 4.57
CA THR A 190 0.71 -19.33 5.08
C THR A 190 2.06 -18.72 4.70
N SER A 191 3.07 -19.55 4.44
CA SER A 191 4.39 -19.12 3.96
C SER A 191 4.46 -18.90 2.44
N ASN A 192 3.40 -19.21 1.70
CA ASN A 192 3.34 -19.04 0.24
C ASN A 192 2.29 -17.99 -0.17
N THR A 193 1.32 -17.69 0.70
CA THR A 193 0.28 -16.69 0.43
C THR A 193 0.72 -15.30 0.89
N LEU A 194 0.60 -14.32 -0.01
CA LEU A 194 0.82 -12.90 0.26
C LEU A 194 -0.17 -12.39 1.31
N LEU A 195 0.36 -11.69 2.30
CA LEU A 195 -0.42 -10.94 3.27
C LEU A 195 -0.67 -9.51 2.81
N CYS A 196 0.42 -8.78 2.60
CA CYS A 196 0.43 -7.38 2.21
C CYS A 196 1.62 -7.07 1.31
N ALA A 197 1.49 -6.07 0.46
CA ALA A 197 2.53 -5.58 -0.42
C ALA A 197 2.62 -4.05 -0.36
N GLU A 198 3.77 -3.50 -0.74
CA GLU A 198 3.91 -2.06 -0.91
C GLU A 198 2.98 -1.54 -2.02
N VAL A 199 2.36 -0.39 -1.73
CA VAL A 199 1.55 0.42 -2.66
C VAL A 199 1.93 1.90 -2.52
N LYS A 200 1.59 2.72 -3.52
CA LYS A 200 1.92 4.15 -3.53
C LYS A 200 0.75 5.00 -3.04
N ALA A 201 1.04 5.99 -2.22
CA ALA A 201 0.07 7.01 -1.84
C ALA A 201 -0.33 7.85 -3.07
N TRP A 202 -1.58 8.30 -3.11
CA TRP A 202 -2.12 9.15 -4.18
C TRP A 202 -2.00 8.49 -5.57
N THR A 203 -2.27 7.18 -5.65
CA THR A 203 -2.26 6.47 -6.93
C THR A 203 -3.50 6.86 -7.76
N PRO A 204 -3.34 7.26 -9.02
CA PRO A 204 -4.45 7.45 -9.96
C PRO A 204 -5.20 6.14 -10.22
N TYR A 205 -6.51 6.21 -10.35
CA TYR A 205 -7.33 5.07 -10.71
C TYR A 205 -8.66 5.49 -11.33
N THR A 206 -9.25 4.59 -12.11
CA THR A 206 -10.63 4.73 -12.56
C THR A 206 -11.54 3.75 -11.83
N ARG A 207 -12.83 4.09 -11.71
CA ARG A 207 -13.81 3.23 -11.04
C ARG A 207 -15.24 3.37 -11.54
N ASN A 208 -16.16 2.58 -10.97
CA ASN A 208 -17.60 2.64 -11.22
C ASN A 208 -17.98 2.42 -12.69
N GLY A 209 -17.37 1.43 -13.31
CA GLY A 209 -17.69 0.95 -14.65
C GLY A 209 -17.20 -0.48 -14.76
N GLY A 210 -17.94 -1.34 -15.45
CA GLY A 210 -17.60 -2.77 -15.54
C GLY A 210 -16.54 -3.03 -16.61
N PRO A 211 -15.63 -4.00 -16.37
CA PRO A 211 -14.67 -4.36 -17.41
C PRO A 211 -15.45 -4.98 -18.58
N ALA A 212 -14.91 -4.86 -19.79
CA ALA A 212 -15.58 -5.42 -20.97
C ALA A 212 -15.76 -6.95 -20.89
N THR A 213 -14.92 -7.63 -20.10
CA THR A 213 -14.98 -9.06 -19.79
C THR A 213 -14.61 -9.31 -18.33
N ASN A 214 -15.01 -10.47 -17.79
CA ASN A 214 -14.62 -10.88 -16.44
C ASN A 214 -13.26 -11.62 -16.42
N ASP A 215 -12.63 -11.78 -17.58
CA ASP A 215 -11.33 -12.42 -17.68
C ASP A 215 -10.26 -11.55 -17.03
N ILE A 216 -9.31 -12.19 -16.36
CA ILE A 216 -8.17 -11.48 -15.75
C ILE A 216 -7.34 -10.86 -16.88
N PRO A 217 -7.08 -9.54 -16.88
CA PRO A 217 -6.16 -8.93 -17.84
C PRO A 217 -4.79 -9.63 -17.80
N ASN A 218 -4.31 -10.13 -18.94
CA ASN A 218 -3.01 -10.79 -19.08
C ASN A 218 -1.98 -9.93 -19.81
N THR A 219 -2.45 -8.89 -20.50
CA THR A 219 -1.61 -7.96 -21.24
C THR A 219 -1.83 -6.52 -20.79
N ILE A 220 -0.84 -5.65 -21.05
CA ILE A 220 -0.96 -4.22 -20.81
C ILE A 220 -2.13 -3.61 -21.61
N ALA A 221 -2.42 -4.12 -22.81
CA ALA A 221 -3.53 -3.64 -23.62
C ALA A 221 -4.89 -3.92 -22.97
N GLU A 222 -5.06 -5.11 -22.39
CA GLU A 222 -6.27 -5.48 -21.64
C GLU A 222 -6.37 -4.69 -20.33
N ALA A 223 -5.25 -4.47 -19.63
CA ALA A 223 -5.20 -3.63 -18.44
C ALA A 223 -5.63 -2.18 -18.74
N ILE A 224 -5.13 -1.59 -19.84
CA ILE A 224 -5.55 -0.26 -20.31
C ILE A 224 -7.04 -0.25 -20.67
N ALA A 225 -7.55 -1.32 -21.30
CA ALA A 225 -8.98 -1.42 -21.63
C ALA A 225 -9.85 -1.45 -20.36
N ALA A 226 -9.42 -2.15 -19.31
CA ALA A 226 -10.09 -2.14 -18.01
C ALA A 226 -10.09 -0.73 -17.41
N VAL A 227 -8.94 -0.05 -17.33
CA VAL A 227 -8.87 1.34 -16.83
C VAL A 227 -9.81 2.27 -17.61
N LYS A 228 -9.84 2.17 -18.94
CA LYS A 228 -10.74 2.99 -19.79
C LYS A 228 -12.23 2.74 -19.56
N SER A 229 -12.60 1.60 -18.97
CA SER A 229 -14.00 1.26 -18.71
C SER A 229 -14.57 1.93 -17.46
N GLY A 230 -13.72 2.45 -16.56
CA GLY A 230 -14.17 3.16 -15.36
C GLY A 230 -14.83 4.49 -15.73
N ALA A 231 -16.01 4.77 -15.15
CA ALA A 231 -16.75 6.00 -15.40
C ALA A 231 -16.20 7.21 -14.61
N ASP A 232 -15.59 6.95 -13.46
CA ASP A 232 -15.05 7.97 -12.57
C ASP A 232 -13.52 7.94 -12.57
N GLU A 233 -12.89 9.09 -12.81
CA GLU A 233 -11.46 9.29 -12.61
C GLU A 233 -11.18 9.82 -11.19
N LYS A 234 -10.18 9.23 -10.51
CA LYS A 234 -9.78 9.61 -9.16
C LYS A 234 -8.26 9.61 -9.03
N ASN A 235 -7.73 10.55 -8.26
CA ASN A 235 -6.32 10.59 -7.88
C ASN A 235 -6.18 10.49 -6.36
N THR A 236 -6.76 9.44 -5.77
CA THR A 236 -6.87 9.33 -4.30
C THR A 236 -6.57 7.92 -3.79
N GLY A 237 -5.95 7.06 -4.61
CA GLY A 237 -5.62 5.69 -4.21
C GLY A 237 -4.78 5.68 -2.94
N HIS A 238 -5.11 4.77 -2.03
CA HIS A 238 -4.38 4.57 -0.76
C HIS A 238 -4.30 5.77 0.21
N THR A 239 -5.18 6.77 0.06
CA THR A 239 -5.21 7.95 0.94
C THR A 239 -6.11 7.80 2.18
N GLU A 240 -6.90 6.71 2.26
CA GLU A 240 -7.88 6.49 3.33
C GLU A 240 -7.58 5.17 4.06
N TRP A 241 -6.64 5.18 5.02
CA TRP A 241 -6.30 3.97 5.78
C TRP A 241 -7.49 3.28 6.50
N PRO A 242 -8.56 3.97 6.95
CA PRO A 242 -9.71 3.30 7.55
C PRO A 242 -10.65 2.66 6.53
N ASP A 243 -10.56 3.01 5.24
CA ASP A 243 -11.49 2.53 4.21
C ASP A 243 -11.14 1.10 3.78
N GLY A 244 -12.10 0.19 3.94
CA GLY A 244 -11.95 -1.23 3.64
C GLY A 244 -11.95 -1.64 2.17
N ARG A 245 -12.13 -0.71 1.23
CA ARG A 245 -12.17 -0.99 -0.20
C ARG A 245 -10.79 -1.23 -0.77
N VAL A 246 -10.72 -2.06 -1.82
CA VAL A 246 -9.48 -2.55 -2.42
C VAL A 246 -8.57 -1.41 -2.90
N HIS A 247 -9.13 -0.33 -3.45
CA HIS A 247 -8.38 0.82 -3.95
C HIS A 247 -7.81 1.75 -2.85
N HIS A 248 -8.21 1.55 -1.59
CA HIS A 248 -7.68 2.31 -0.46
C HIS A 248 -6.77 1.46 0.43
N THR A 249 -7.12 0.22 0.73
CA THR A 249 -6.34 -0.61 1.67
C THR A 249 -5.89 -1.95 1.12
N GLY A 250 -6.15 -2.22 -0.17
CA GLY A 250 -5.79 -3.48 -0.81
C GLY A 250 -4.67 -3.36 -1.84
N PHE A 251 -4.30 -4.50 -2.40
CA PHE A 251 -3.69 -4.65 -3.71
C PHE A 251 -4.26 -5.93 -4.34
N THR A 252 -4.14 -6.06 -5.66
CA THR A 252 -4.42 -7.30 -6.37
C THR A 252 -3.20 -7.74 -7.18
N ALA A 253 -3.12 -9.04 -7.45
CA ALA A 253 -2.07 -9.62 -8.27
C ALA A 253 -2.43 -9.69 -9.77
N THR A 254 -3.35 -8.83 -10.23
CA THR A 254 -3.73 -8.76 -11.65
C THR A 254 -2.49 -8.57 -12.53
N MET A 255 -1.65 -7.62 -12.15
CA MET A 255 -0.38 -7.33 -12.80
C MET A 255 0.78 -7.53 -11.82
N THR A 256 1.98 -7.78 -12.36
CA THR A 256 3.21 -7.91 -11.56
C THR A 256 3.59 -6.59 -10.90
N PRO A 257 4.46 -6.61 -9.88
CA PRO A 257 4.89 -5.41 -9.19
C PRO A 257 5.40 -4.31 -10.11
N ASN A 258 5.10 -3.06 -9.75
CA ASN A 258 5.49 -1.84 -10.44
C ASN A 258 5.01 -1.74 -11.91
N THR A 259 4.10 -2.60 -12.38
CA THR A 259 3.57 -2.55 -13.74
C THR A 259 2.95 -1.19 -14.05
N ALA A 260 3.46 -0.51 -15.08
CA ALA A 260 2.92 0.73 -15.60
C ALA A 260 1.70 0.44 -16.49
N VAL A 261 0.57 1.09 -16.19
CA VAL A 261 -0.66 0.99 -17.00
C VAL A 261 -1.03 2.41 -17.44
N PRO A 262 -0.56 2.85 -18.61
CA PRO A 262 -0.67 4.24 -19.02
C PRO A 262 -2.12 4.60 -19.35
N TYR A 263 -2.57 5.74 -18.81
CA TYR A 263 -3.89 6.31 -19.04
C TYR A 263 -3.80 7.84 -19.08
N THR A 264 -4.65 8.49 -19.87
CA THR A 264 -4.73 9.95 -19.91
C THR A 264 -5.86 10.42 -19.01
N MET A 265 -5.52 10.94 -17.83
CA MET A 265 -6.48 11.45 -16.84
C MET A 265 -6.41 12.98 -16.83
N GLY A 266 -7.53 13.66 -17.10
CA GLY A 266 -7.55 15.13 -17.14
C GLY A 266 -6.56 15.79 -18.13
N GLY A 267 -6.10 15.04 -19.15
CA GLY A 267 -5.11 15.52 -20.13
C GLY A 267 -3.65 15.24 -19.79
N GLU A 268 -3.36 14.62 -18.64
CA GLU A 268 -2.01 14.20 -18.23
C GLU A 268 -1.87 12.68 -18.34
N GLU A 269 -0.70 12.21 -18.79
CA GLU A 269 -0.38 10.77 -18.76
C GLU A 269 -0.03 10.34 -17.34
N VAL A 270 -0.72 9.31 -16.87
CA VAL A 270 -0.55 8.72 -15.54
C VAL A 270 -0.49 7.20 -15.63
N ASP A 271 0.12 6.58 -14.63
CA ASP A 271 -0.09 5.15 -14.36
C ASP A 271 -1.34 5.00 -13.50
N ALA A 272 -2.33 4.30 -14.03
CA ALA A 272 -3.63 4.18 -13.38
C ALA A 272 -3.97 2.73 -13.01
N ASP A 273 -4.50 2.58 -11.81
CA ASP A 273 -5.15 1.36 -11.37
C ASP A 273 -6.65 1.37 -11.74
N TYR A 274 -7.34 0.27 -11.46
CA TYR A 274 -8.74 0.10 -11.83
C TYR A 274 -9.55 -0.59 -10.73
N ASN A 275 -10.76 -0.10 -10.47
CA ASN A 275 -11.72 -0.73 -9.56
C ASN A 275 -13.16 -0.65 -10.12
N SER A 276 -13.70 -1.75 -10.65
CA SER A 276 -14.97 -1.72 -11.39
C SER A 276 -16.13 -1.16 -10.59
N TRP A 277 -16.32 -1.59 -9.35
CA TRP A 277 -17.39 -1.17 -8.45
C TRP A 277 -16.91 -1.14 -7.01
N GLN A 278 -17.55 -0.33 -6.17
CA GLN A 278 -17.10 -0.10 -4.79
C GLN A 278 -17.75 -1.09 -3.80
N GLU A 279 -17.50 -2.39 -3.95
CA GLU A 279 -17.78 -3.44 -2.96
C GLU A 279 -19.12 -3.29 -2.19
N GLY A 280 -20.23 -2.98 -2.86
CA GLY A 280 -21.54 -2.81 -2.21
C GLY A 280 -21.77 -1.43 -1.54
N LYS A 281 -21.16 -0.36 -2.07
CA LYS A 281 -21.26 1.02 -1.56
C LYS A 281 -22.72 1.45 -1.33
N ASN A 282 -22.95 2.11 -0.19
CA ASN A 282 -24.26 2.66 0.23
C ASN A 282 -25.38 1.62 0.29
N GLY A 283 -25.01 0.37 0.58
CA GLY A 283 -25.93 -0.75 0.55
C GLY A 283 -26.55 -1.03 -0.82
N SER A 284 -26.04 -0.40 -1.88
CA SER A 284 -26.43 -0.75 -3.24
C SER A 284 -25.64 -2.00 -3.62
N ALA A 285 -26.33 -3.02 -4.11
CA ALA A 285 -25.66 -4.18 -4.69
C ALA A 285 -24.69 -3.69 -5.80
N GLY A 286 -25.11 -2.86 -6.75
CA GLY A 286 -24.23 -2.55 -7.90
C GLY A 286 -23.83 -3.85 -8.65
N ASP A 287 -22.81 -3.79 -9.49
CA ASP A 287 -22.25 -5.00 -10.12
C ASP A 287 -21.05 -5.55 -9.30
N PRO A 288 -20.59 -6.78 -9.58
CA PRO A 288 -19.43 -7.35 -8.94
C PRO A 288 -18.17 -6.48 -9.07
N THR A 289 -17.35 -6.51 -8.03
CA THR A 289 -16.08 -5.81 -7.95
C THR A 289 -14.95 -6.63 -8.55
N TYR A 290 -14.32 -6.06 -9.57
CA TYR A 290 -13.09 -6.51 -10.19
C TYR A 290 -12.07 -5.39 -10.09
N ALA A 291 -10.85 -5.70 -9.69
CA ALA A 291 -9.86 -4.67 -9.41
C ALA A 291 -8.45 -5.05 -9.86
N MET A 292 -7.75 -4.07 -10.42
CA MET A 292 -6.32 -4.09 -10.70
C MET A 292 -5.71 -2.96 -9.89
N ILE A 293 -5.33 -3.29 -8.66
CA ILE A 293 -4.64 -2.38 -7.75
C ILE A 293 -3.20 -2.88 -7.65
N THR A 294 -2.30 -2.23 -8.38
CA THR A 294 -0.97 -2.78 -8.63
C THR A 294 -0.07 -2.55 -7.42
N SER A 295 0.64 -3.59 -6.95
CA SER A 295 1.70 -3.37 -5.96
C SER A 295 2.79 -2.46 -6.54
N ARG A 296 3.21 -1.43 -5.81
CA ARG A 296 4.13 -0.40 -6.30
C ARG A 296 5.05 0.07 -5.17
N SER A 297 6.32 0.29 -5.50
CA SER A 297 7.32 0.78 -4.56
C SER A 297 8.17 1.91 -5.13
N PHE A 298 8.81 2.67 -4.25
CA PHE A 298 9.88 3.61 -4.58
C PHE A 298 11.26 2.96 -4.47
N HIS A 299 11.33 1.70 -4.04
CA HIS A 299 12.53 0.91 -4.04
C HIS A 299 12.81 0.40 -5.48
N PRO A 300 13.97 0.70 -6.09
CA PRO A 300 14.20 0.35 -7.49
C PRO A 300 14.19 -1.17 -7.75
N GLY A 301 13.43 -1.61 -8.76
CA GLY A 301 13.43 -2.99 -9.27
C GLY A 301 12.74 -4.02 -8.39
N GLN A 302 12.04 -3.59 -7.33
CA GLN A 302 11.41 -4.52 -6.40
C GLN A 302 10.28 -3.86 -5.60
N VAL A 303 9.40 -4.69 -5.07
CA VAL A 303 8.49 -4.35 -3.97
C VAL A 303 8.84 -5.16 -2.74
N GLN A 304 8.53 -4.62 -1.57
CA GLN A 304 8.53 -5.41 -0.34
C GLN A 304 7.16 -6.06 -0.15
N VAL A 305 7.13 -7.32 0.27
CA VAL A 305 5.90 -8.05 0.62
C VAL A 305 6.05 -8.76 1.96
N ALA A 306 4.95 -8.89 2.68
CA ALA A 306 4.82 -9.86 3.77
C ALA A 306 3.99 -11.07 3.30
N LEU A 307 4.36 -12.24 3.80
CA LEU A 307 3.57 -13.46 3.69
C LEU A 307 2.69 -13.61 4.92
N LEU A 308 1.66 -14.44 4.82
CA LEU A 308 0.67 -14.65 5.88
C LEU A 308 1.27 -15.21 7.17
N ASP A 309 2.42 -15.90 7.09
CA ASP A 309 3.19 -16.34 8.26
C ASP A 309 3.99 -15.21 8.97
N GLY A 310 3.92 -13.97 8.45
CA GLY A 310 4.61 -12.80 8.99
C GLY A 310 6.08 -12.68 8.56
N SER A 311 6.57 -13.57 7.69
CA SER A 311 7.85 -13.39 7.01
C SER A 311 7.77 -12.26 5.98
N VAL A 312 8.90 -11.63 5.70
CA VAL A 312 8.97 -10.45 4.81
C VAL A 312 10.13 -10.62 3.84
N GLN A 313 9.87 -10.40 2.56
CA GLN A 313 10.86 -10.56 1.49
C GLN A 313 10.71 -9.48 0.41
N SER A 314 11.78 -9.31 -0.37
CA SER A 314 11.74 -8.49 -1.58
C SER A 314 11.27 -9.36 -2.74
N ILE A 315 10.37 -8.85 -3.58
CA ILE A 315 9.97 -9.46 -4.85
C ILE A 315 10.42 -8.54 -5.98
N ALA A 316 11.08 -9.11 -7.00
CA ALA A 316 11.51 -8.37 -8.18
C ALA A 316 10.33 -8.00 -9.09
N ASP A 317 10.48 -6.91 -9.84
CA ASP A 317 9.46 -6.46 -10.80
C ASP A 317 9.24 -7.49 -11.93
N GLU A 318 10.29 -8.26 -12.25
CA GLU A 318 10.29 -9.29 -13.30
C GLU A 318 9.83 -10.68 -12.83
N ILE A 319 9.22 -10.79 -11.64
CA ILE A 319 8.57 -12.04 -11.21
C ILE A 319 7.57 -12.51 -12.28
N ALA A 320 7.57 -13.81 -12.56
CA ALA A 320 6.63 -14.36 -13.53
C ALA A 320 5.19 -14.20 -13.04
N THR A 321 4.31 -13.72 -13.93
CA THR A 321 2.92 -13.34 -13.59
C THR A 321 2.14 -14.49 -12.95
N GLU A 322 2.35 -15.72 -13.41
CA GLU A 322 1.74 -16.92 -12.86
C GLU A 322 2.17 -17.20 -11.42
N VAL A 323 3.45 -16.96 -11.09
CA VAL A 323 3.96 -17.11 -9.72
C VAL A 323 3.39 -16.02 -8.83
N TRP A 324 3.39 -14.78 -9.29
CA TRP A 324 2.83 -13.65 -8.54
C TRP A 324 1.34 -13.85 -8.22
N ARG A 325 0.56 -14.35 -9.18
CA ARG A 325 -0.86 -14.66 -8.99
C ARG A 325 -1.08 -15.85 -8.05
N ALA A 326 -0.30 -16.91 -8.19
CA ALA A 326 -0.33 -18.07 -7.29
C ALA A 326 -0.01 -17.69 -5.84
N MET A 327 0.88 -16.71 -5.63
CA MET A 327 1.14 -16.22 -4.27
C MET A 327 -0.03 -15.39 -3.71
N ALA A 328 -0.94 -14.88 -4.54
CA ALA A 328 -2.07 -14.08 -4.08
C ALA A 328 -3.32 -14.92 -3.77
N THR A 329 -3.38 -16.17 -4.20
CA THR A 329 -4.48 -17.09 -3.91
C THR A 329 -4.34 -17.71 -2.52
N ARG A 330 -5.49 -18.04 -1.91
CA ARG A 330 -5.54 -18.75 -0.62
C ARG A 330 -5.65 -20.27 -0.76
N ASP A 331 -6.31 -20.73 -1.82
CA ASP A 331 -6.76 -22.12 -2.00
C ASP A 331 -6.79 -22.58 -3.47
N GLY A 332 -5.91 -22.04 -4.33
CA GLY A 332 -5.83 -22.41 -5.75
C GLY A 332 -5.03 -23.69 -6.02
N GLY A 333 -4.23 -24.17 -5.07
CA GLY A 333 -3.44 -25.39 -5.18
C GLY A 333 -2.23 -25.30 -6.11
N GLU A 334 -1.86 -24.08 -6.53
CA GLU A 334 -0.71 -23.85 -7.40
C GLU A 334 0.62 -24.05 -6.66
N ILE A 335 1.62 -24.59 -7.35
CA ILE A 335 2.97 -24.73 -6.79
C ILE A 335 3.70 -23.40 -6.96
N VAL A 336 3.95 -22.71 -5.86
CA VAL A 336 4.83 -21.54 -5.82
C VAL A 336 6.29 -22.03 -5.77
N PRO A 337 7.12 -21.79 -6.81
CA PRO A 337 8.54 -22.15 -6.75
C PRO A 337 9.28 -21.30 -5.70
N PRO A 338 10.41 -21.78 -5.16
CA PRO A 338 11.28 -20.96 -4.32
C PRO A 338 11.70 -19.70 -5.09
N LEU A 339 11.53 -18.54 -4.45
CA LEU A 339 11.84 -17.22 -4.99
C LEU A 339 13.33 -16.88 -4.93
#